data_AF-A0A143BB80-F1
#
_entry.id   AF-A0A143BB80-F1
#
_cell.length_a   1.000
_cell.length_b   1.000
_cell.length_c   1.000
_cell.angle_alpha   90.00
_cell.angle_beta   90.00
_cell.angle_gamma   90.00
#
_symmetry.space_group_name_H-M   'P 1'
#
loop_
_entity.id
_entity.type
_entity.pdbx_description
1 polymer ?
#
loop_
_entity_poly.entity_id
_entity_poly.type
_entity_poly.pdbx_seq_one_letter_code
_entity_poly.pdbx_strand_id
1 'polypeptide(L)' 'MDQLNRFGRMRLDYLTTCRPDLLLRIEREGRLQEHLLALQRHIDWELEQMMAAGLEEEKAESYLLGEFLHNPDLV' A
#
# COMPACT_ATOMS: atom_id res chain seq x y z
N MET A 1 -5.01 4.90 15.28
CA MET A 1 -4.36 4.36 14.05
C MET A 1 -4.13 2.85 14.15
N ASP A 2 -4.93 2.08 14.91
CA ASP A 2 -4.70 0.63 15.14
C ASP A 2 -5.17 -0.29 14.00
N GLN A 3 -5.63 0.27 12.87
CA GLN A 3 -6.18 -0.51 11.75
C GLN A 3 -5.20 -0.74 10.60
N LEU A 4 -3.98 -0.18 10.68
CA LEU A 4 -2.97 -0.34 9.64
C LEU A 4 -2.15 -1.60 9.85
N ASN A 5 -2.22 -2.51 8.87
CA ASN A 5 -1.34 -3.66 8.77
C ASN A 5 0.06 -3.23 8.29
N ARG A 6 0.94 -4.21 8.04
CA ARG A 6 2.31 -3.96 7.56
C ARG A 6 2.34 -3.10 6.29
N PHE A 7 1.43 -3.33 5.34
CA PHE A 7 1.36 -2.60 4.08
C PHE A 7 0.85 -1.18 4.26
N GLY A 8 -0.18 -0.98 5.08
CA GLY A 8 -0.67 0.34 5.44
C GLY A 8 0.42 1.20 6.09
N ARG A 9 1.23 0.61 6.98
CA ARG A 9 2.38 1.29 7.61
C ARG A 9 3.48 1.62 6.62
N MET A 10 3.87 0.66 5.79
CA MET A 10 4.90 0.85 4.78
C MET A 10 4.52 1.93 3.75
N ARG A 11 3.23 2.03 3.39
CA ARG A 11 2.74 3.13 2.54
C ARG A 11 2.87 4.48 3.23
N LEU A 12 2.52 4.56 4.52
CA LEU A 12 2.69 5.79 5.30
C LEU A 12 4.17 6.19 5.39
N ASP A 13 5.07 5.24 5.63
CA ASP A 13 6.52 5.49 5.68
C ASP A 13 7.06 5.99 4.34
N TYR A 14 6.62 5.40 3.22
CA TYR A 14 6.96 5.83 1.87
C TYR A 14 6.44 7.24 1.58
N LEU A 15 5.17 7.52 1.90
CA LEU A 15 4.59 8.85 1.70
C LEU A 15 5.33 9.91 2.53
N THR A 16 5.70 9.58 3.76
CA THR A 16 6.43 10.47 4.66
C THR A 16 7.85 10.75 4.16
N THR A 17 8.55 9.72 3.66
CA THR A 17 9.97 9.81 3.33
C THR A 17 10.23 10.21 1.88
N CYS A 18 9.47 9.66 0.94
CA CYS A 18 9.73 9.74 -0.49
C CYS A 18 8.75 10.65 -1.24
N ARG A 19 7.54 10.89 -0.70
CA ARG A 19 6.49 11.68 -1.36
C ARG A 19 5.76 12.65 -0.38
N PRO A 20 6.47 13.49 0.37
CA PRO A 20 5.86 14.33 1.41
C PRO A 20 4.82 15.31 0.84
N ASP A 21 4.99 15.80 -0.40
CA ASP A 21 4.00 16.67 -1.04
C ASP A 21 2.67 15.96 -1.30
N LEU A 22 2.72 14.68 -1.67
CA LEU A 22 1.53 13.85 -1.87
C LEU A 22 0.85 13.56 -0.53
N LEU A 23 1.64 13.25 0.51
CA LEU A 23 1.12 13.08 1.87
C LEU A 23 0.34 14.32 2.32
N LEU A 24 0.94 15.50 2.19
CA LEU A 24 0.31 16.77 2.55
C LEU A 24 -0.98 17.03 1.77
N ARG A 25 -1.03 16.68 0.47
CA ARG A 25 -2.26 16.80 -0.33
C ARG A 25 -3.36 15.89 0.20
N ILE A 26 -3.06 14.61 0.41
CA ILE A 26 -4.01 13.61 0.91
C ILE A 26 -4.52 13.99 2.31
N GLU A 27 -3.63 14.49 3.18
CA GLU A 27 -3.98 14.95 4.53
C GLU A 27 -4.89 16.19 4.49
N ARG A 28 -4.62 17.15 3.60
CA ARG A 28 -5.48 18.34 3.41
C ARG A 28 -6.87 17.98 2.91
N GLU A 29 -6.99 16.92 2.14
CA GLU A 29 -8.28 16.38 1.69
C GLU A 29 -9.01 15.59 2.80
N GLY A 30 -8.34 15.30 3.93
CA GLY A 30 -8.89 14.49 5.02
C GLY A 30 -9.01 13.00 4.67
N ARG A 31 -8.30 12.54 3.64
CA ARG A 31 -8.45 11.20 3.04
C ARG A 31 -7.35 10.22 3.41
N LEU A 32 -6.39 10.62 4.26
CA LEU A 32 -5.22 9.78 4.58
C LEU A 32 -5.62 8.39 5.09
N GLN A 33 -6.53 8.32 6.07
CA GLN A 33 -6.95 7.04 6.61
C GLN A 33 -7.66 6.18 5.55
N GLU A 34 -8.57 6.76 4.77
CA GLU A 34 -9.26 6.06 3.69
C GLU A 34 -8.27 5.51 2.66
N HIS A 35 -7.33 6.35 2.21
CA HIS A 35 -6.28 5.99 1.25
C HIS A 35 -5.46 4.79 1.75
N LEU A 36 -4.94 4.86 2.99
CA LEU A 36 -4.13 3.78 3.56
C LEU A 36 -4.94 2.48 3.75
N LEU A 37 -6.20 2.57 4.18
CA LEU A 37 -7.08 1.42 4.37
C LEU A 37 -7.53 0.78 3.04
N ALA A 38 -7.77 1.58 2.01
CA ALA A 38 -8.12 1.08 0.68
C ALA A 38 -6.93 0.35 0.07
N LEU A 39 -5.75 0.94 0.18
CA LEU A 39 -4.50 0.42 -0.35
C LEU A 39 -4.07 -0.88 0.32
N GLN A 40 -4.09 -0.96 1.66
CA GLN A 40 -3.75 -2.22 2.32
C GLN A 40 -4.73 -3.35 1.95
N ARG A 41 -6.03 -3.05 1.82
CA ARG A 41 -7.03 -4.05 1.44
C ARG A 41 -6.84 -4.53 0.00
N HIS A 42 -6.44 -3.63 -0.88
CA HIS A 42 -6.12 -3.97 -2.26
C HIS A 42 -4.92 -4.91 -2.33
N ILE A 43 -3.82 -4.59 -1.62
CA ILE A 43 -2.64 -5.46 -1.54
C ILE A 43 -3.00 -6.82 -0.96
N ASP A 44 -3.71 -6.85 0.16
CA ASP A 44 -4.11 -8.11 0.81
C ASP A 44 -4.90 -8.99 -0.17
N TRP A 45 -5.83 -8.38 -0.93
CA TRP A 45 -6.58 -9.10 -1.96
C TRP A 45 -5.69 -9.62 -3.11
N GLU A 46 -4.76 -8.81 -3.62
CA GLU A 46 -3.85 -9.25 -4.69
C GLU A 46 -2.92 -10.37 -4.22
N LEU A 47 -2.41 -10.29 -2.99
CA LEU A 47 -1.62 -11.37 -2.37
C LEU A 47 -2.41 -12.68 -2.33
N GLU A 48 -3.65 -12.63 -1.86
CA GLU A 48 -4.53 -13.81 -1.81
C GLU A 48 -4.74 -14.41 -3.20
N GLN A 49 -4.95 -13.57 -4.23
CA GLN A 49 -5.10 -14.06 -5.61
C GLN A 49 -3.81 -14.72 -6.13
N MET A 50 -2.65 -14.12 -5.89
CA MET A 50 -1.36 -14.66 -6.32
C MET A 50 -1.03 -15.98 -5.61
N MET A 51 -1.27 -16.05 -4.30
CA MET A 51 -1.08 -17.28 -3.54
C MET A 51 -2.05 -18.38 -3.97
N ALA A 52 -3.32 -18.04 -4.24
CA ALA A 52 -4.30 -18.98 -4.78
C ALA A 52 -3.92 -19.51 -6.18
N ALA A 53 -3.21 -18.71 -6.98
CA ALA A 53 -2.63 -19.12 -8.26
C ALA A 53 -1.36 -19.99 -8.11
N GLY A 54 -0.91 -20.26 -6.88
CA GLY A 54 0.24 -21.11 -6.59
C GLY A 54 1.57 -20.37 -6.50
N LEU A 55 1.57 -19.03 -6.43
CA LEU A 55 2.78 -18.26 -6.16
C LEU A 55 3.14 -18.34 -4.67
N GLU A 56 4.43 -18.48 -4.36
CA GLU A 56 4.93 -18.39 -2.99
C GLU A 56 4.71 -16.98 -2.43
N GLU A 57 4.31 -16.90 -1.17
CA GLU A 57 4.00 -15.64 -0.47
C GLU A 57 5.14 -14.60 -0.61
N GLU A 58 6.40 -15.01 -0.39
CA GLU A 58 7.56 -14.11 -0.53
C GLU A 58 7.72 -13.51 -1.94
N LYS A 59 7.39 -14.30 -2.98
CA LYS A 59 7.44 -13.84 -4.37
C LYS A 59 6.27 -12.92 -4.70
N ALA A 60 5.08 -13.22 -4.18
CA ALA A 60 3.90 -12.38 -4.32
C ALA A 60 4.12 -11.02 -3.64
N GLU A 61 4.62 -11.01 -2.39
CA GLU A 61 4.99 -9.79 -1.68
C GLU A 61 6.03 -8.99 -2.49
N SER A 62 7.12 -9.62 -2.93
CA SER A 62 8.17 -8.92 -3.68
C SER A 62 7.67 -8.30 -4.98
N TYR A 63 6.76 -8.98 -5.69
CA TYR A 63 6.15 -8.46 -6.91
C TYR A 63 5.29 -7.22 -6.62
N LEU A 64 4.40 -7.31 -5.62
CA LEU A 64 3.54 -6.21 -5.25
C LEU A 64 4.35 -5.02 -4.73
N LEU A 65 5.37 -5.25 -3.90
CA LEU A 65 6.29 -4.19 -3.46
C LEU A 65 6.96 -3.47 -4.63
N GLY A 66 7.32 -4.20 -5.70
CA GLY A 66 7.85 -3.62 -6.93
C GLY A 66 6.84 -2.70 -7.62
N GLU A 67 5.64 -3.20 -7.90
CA GLU A 67 4.54 -2.40 -8.49
C GLU A 67 4.21 -1.17 -7.64
N PHE A 68 4.22 -1.32 -6.32
CA PHE A 68 3.95 -0.27 -5.34
C PHE A 68 4.95 0.89 -5.37
N LEU A 69 6.23 0.60 -5.60
CA LEU A 69 7.27 1.62 -5.69
C LEU A 69 7.27 2.33 -7.05
N HIS A 70 6.82 1.64 -8.09
CA HIS A 70 6.84 2.15 -9.46
C HIS A 70 5.57 2.91 -9.85
N ASN A 71 4.42 2.59 -9.25
CA ASN A 71 3.13 3.24 -9.51
C ASN A 71 2.55 3.87 -8.24
N PRO A 72 2.98 5.09 -7.87
CA PRO A 72 2.50 5.75 -6.66
C PRO A 72 1.03 6.17 -6.72
N ASP A 73 0.42 6.14 -7.91
CA ASP A 73 -1.00 6.41 -8.15
C ASP A 73 -1.87 5.14 -8.06
N LEU A 74 -1.29 3.97 -7.75
CA LEU A 74 -2.08 2.79 -7.36
C LEU A 74 -2.74 3.11 -6.01
N VAL A 75 -4.06 3.37 -6.11
CA VAL A 75 -5.06 3.82 -5.10
C VAL A 75 -5.23 5.33 -4.93
#